data_AF-A0A9W6IPQ3-F1
#
_entry.id   AF-A0A9W6IPQ3-F1
#
_cell.length_a   1.000
_cell.length_b   1.000
_cell.length_c   1.000
_cell.angle_alpha   90.00
_cell.angle_beta   90.00
_cell.angle_gamma   90.00
#
_symmetry.space_group_name_H-M   'P 1'
#
loop_
_entity.id
_entity.type
_entity.pdbx_description
1 polymer ?
#
loop_
_entity_poly.entity_id
_entity_poly.type
_entity_poly.pdbx_seq_one_letter_code
_entity_poly.pdbx_strand_id
1 'polypeptide(L)'
;MGRQLNVRNDEAYELAHIIARRVGRPVTDVVRDALRVYGETLPAVDGMTPTQLQRYESLRALAKRTAAQALPGATSDHDDLYDEYGLPK
;
A
#
# COMPACT_ATOMS: atom_id res chain seq x y z
N MET A 1 -2.13 29.12 -4.96
CA MET A 1 -0.76 28.67 -5.29
C MET A 1 -0.68 27.17 -5.10
N GLY A 2 -0.25 26.42 -6.12
CA GLY A 2 0.01 24.99 -5.98
C GLY A 2 1.28 24.73 -5.17
N ARG A 3 1.36 23.60 -4.47
CA ARG A 3 2.58 23.14 -3.79
C ARG A 3 3.38 22.26 -4.73
N GLN A 4 4.71 22.34 -4.67
CA GLN A 4 5.61 21.52 -5.49
C GLN A 4 6.02 20.25 -4.75
N LEU A 5 5.88 19.09 -5.41
CA LEU A 5 6.45 17.81 -4.97
C LEU A 5 7.81 17.61 -5.67
N ASN A 6 8.89 17.42 -4.90
CA ASN A 6 10.22 17.17 -5.44
C ASN A 6 10.60 15.71 -5.22
N VAL A 7 10.85 14.97 -6.30
CA VAL A 7 11.29 13.57 -6.27
C VAL A 7 12.58 13.48 -7.09
N ARG A 8 13.68 13.08 -6.43
CA ARG A 8 14.97 12.84 -7.08
C ARG A 8 15.17 11.34 -7.29
N ASN A 9 14.62 10.82 -8.37
CA ASN A 9 14.73 9.42 -8.76
C ASN A 9 14.53 9.31 -10.27
N ASP A 10 15.55 8.79 -10.97
CA ASP A 10 15.57 8.76 -12.45
C ASP A 10 14.53 7.79 -13.01
N GLU A 11 14.34 6.63 -12.37
CA GLU A 11 13.34 5.64 -12.78
C GLU A 11 11.92 6.20 -12.70
N ALA A 12 11.57 6.87 -11.61
CA ALA A 12 10.27 7.51 -11.43
C ALA A 12 10.04 8.61 -12.47
N TYR A 13 11.08 9.39 -12.78
CA TYR A 13 11.03 10.42 -13.81
C TYR A 13 10.72 9.81 -15.18
N GLU A 14 11.50 8.80 -15.59
CA GLU A 14 11.33 8.14 -16.89
C GLU A 14 9.96 7.46 -17.02
N LEU A 15 9.56 6.71 -16.00
CA LEU A 15 8.27 6.02 -15.98
C LEU A 15 7.11 7.01 -16.14
N ALA A 16 7.13 8.12 -15.39
CA ALA A 16 6.10 9.15 -15.47
C ALA A 16 6.03 9.77 -16.88
N HIS A 17 7.17 10.03 -17.52
CA HIS A 17 7.22 10.58 -18.88
C HIS A 17 6.79 9.57 -19.95
N ILE A 18 7.15 8.29 -19.83
CA ILE A 18 6.70 7.23 -20.73
C ILE A 18 5.17 7.14 -20.71
N ILE A 19 4.58 7.08 -19.51
CA ILE A 19 3.13 6.97 -19.36
C ILE A 19 2.46 8.23 -19.92
N ALA A 20 2.92 9.42 -19.53
CA ALA A 20 2.39 10.70 -20.02
C ALA A 20 2.38 10.81 -21.54
N ARG A 21 3.48 10.42 -22.21
CA ARG A 21 3.55 10.39 -23.68
C ARG A 21 2.53 9.41 -24.27
N ARG A 22 2.38 8.23 -23.68
CA ARG A 22 1.47 7.19 -24.19
C ARG A 22 -0.01 7.57 -24.04
N VAL A 23 -0.38 8.23 -22.95
CA VAL A 23 -1.77 8.68 -22.72
C VAL A 23 -2.06 10.08 -23.26
N GLY A 24 -1.05 10.83 -23.71
CA GLY A 24 -1.22 12.18 -24.24
C GLY A 24 -1.64 13.21 -23.18
N ARG A 25 -1.18 13.04 -21.93
CA ARG A 25 -1.56 13.89 -20.78
C ARG A 25 -0.34 14.51 -20.11
N PRO A 26 -0.46 15.65 -19.42
CA PRO A 26 0.64 16.22 -18.64
C PRO A 26 1.16 15.24 -17.59
N VAL A 27 2.48 15.19 -17.40
CA VAL A 27 3.15 14.32 -16.40
C VAL A 27 2.56 14.51 -15.01
N THR A 28 2.29 15.77 -14.63
CA THR A 28 1.69 16.10 -13.32
C THR A 28 0.30 15.49 -13.12
N ASP A 29 -0.52 15.43 -14.18
CA ASP A 29 -1.85 14.84 -14.10
C ASP A 29 -1.79 13.32 -13.99
N VAL A 30 -0.90 12.69 -14.77
CA VAL A 30 -0.65 11.24 -14.69
C VAL A 30 -0.16 10.85 -13.31
N VAL A 31 0.84 11.56 -12.78
CA VAL A 31 1.39 11.28 -11.44
C VAL A 31 0.32 11.50 -10.37
N ARG A 32 -0.46 12.60 -10.44
CA ARG A 32 -1.55 12.85 -9.49
C ARG A 32 -2.58 11.74 -9.50
N ASP A 33 -3.03 11.30 -10.67
CA ASP A 33 -4.06 10.28 -10.78
C ASP A 33 -3.53 8.91 -10.35
N ALA A 34 -2.29 8.56 -10.70
CA ALA A 34 -1.63 7.34 -10.23
C ALA A 34 -1.48 7.32 -8.70
N LEU A 35 -1.08 8.44 -8.08
CA LEU A 35 -0.99 8.55 -6.62
C LEU A 35 -2.38 8.45 -5.96
N ARG A 36 -3.44 8.97 -6.60
CA ARG A 36 -4.81 8.83 -6.12
C ARG A 36 -5.26 7.38 -6.11
N VAL A 37 -5.10 6.68 -7.24
CA VAL A 37 -5.45 5.25 -7.36
C VAL A 37 -4.64 4.42 -6.37
N TYR A 38 -3.34 4.69 -6.23
CA TYR A 38 -2.53 4.02 -5.22
C TYR A 38 -3.07 4.29 -3.80
N GLY A 39 -3.46 5.53 -3.51
CA GLY A 39 -4.10 5.92 -2.24
C GLY A 39 -5.39 5.15 -1.93
N GLU A 40 -6.21 4.82 -2.93
CA GLU A 40 -7.44 4.02 -2.75
C GLU A 40 -7.14 2.58 -2.32
N THR A 41 -5.94 2.06 -2.58
CA THR A 41 -5.51 0.74 -2.09
C THR A 41 -5.05 0.75 -0.64
N LEU A 42 -4.82 1.94 -0.07
CA LEU A 42 -4.43 2.07 1.33
C LEU A 42 -5.65 1.94 2.24
N PRO A 43 -5.49 1.38 3.45
CA PRO A 43 -6.57 1.36 4.43
C PRO A 43 -7.05 2.78 4.72
N ALA A 44 -8.37 3.01 4.66
CA ALA A 44 -8.94 4.29 5.00
C ALA A 44 -8.66 4.63 6.47
N VAL A 45 -8.04 5.78 6.69
CA VAL A 45 -7.82 6.37 8.03
C VAL A 45 -8.68 7.62 8.25
N ASP A 46 -9.40 8.04 7.22
CA ASP A 46 -10.29 9.19 7.28
C ASP A 46 -11.43 8.93 8.27
N GLY A 47 -11.79 9.95 9.05
CA GLY A 47 -12.83 9.86 10.08
C GLY A 47 -12.39 9.21 11.39
N MET A 48 -11.14 8.73 11.50
CA MET A 48 -10.59 8.29 12.78
C MET A 48 -10.39 9.49 13.72
N THR A 49 -10.82 9.34 14.97
CA THR A 49 -10.40 10.24 16.05
C THR A 49 -8.88 10.15 16.26
N PRO A 50 -8.23 11.18 16.86
CA PRO A 50 -6.80 11.14 17.12
C PRO A 50 -6.33 9.88 17.87
N THR A 51 -7.13 9.40 18.83
CA THR A 51 -6.85 8.16 19.58
C THR A 51 -6.95 6.91 18.70
N GLN A 52 -7.93 6.84 17.81
CA GLN A 52 -8.07 5.72 16.87
C GLN A 52 -6.90 5.69 15.88
N LEU A 53 -6.50 6.86 15.35
CA LEU A 53 -5.35 6.96 14.46
C LEU A 53 -4.06 6.53 15.16
N GLN A 54 -3.82 6.99 16.39
CA GLN A 54 -2.65 6.57 17.16
C GLN A 54 -2.61 5.06 17.40
N ARG A 55 -3.76 4.45 17.74
CA ARG A 55 -3.86 3.00 17.94
C ARG A 55 -3.64 2.24 16.62
N TYR A 56 -4.22 2.71 15.52
CA TYR A 56 -4.02 2.14 14.18
C TYR A 56 -2.52 2.12 13.82
N GLU A 57 -1.84 3.27 13.94
CA GLU A 57 -0.41 3.38 13.65
C GLU A 57 0.44 2.47 14.55
N SER A 58 0.10 2.38 15.83
CA SER A 58 0.81 1.51 16.78
C SER A 58 0.68 0.03 16.42
N LEU A 59 -0.52 -0.42 16.03
CA LEU A 59 -0.76 -1.80 15.59
C LEU A 59 -0.03 -2.11 14.28
N ARG A 60 -0.07 -1.20 13.29
CA ARG A 60 0.64 -1.35 12.02
C ARG A 60 2.15 -1.40 12.23
N ALA A 61 2.69 -0.57 13.11
CA ALA A 61 4.11 -0.57 13.46
C ALA A 61 4.51 -1.88 14.15
N LEU A 62 3.69 -2.41 15.07
CA LEU A 62 3.92 -3.70 15.70
C LEU A 62 3.93 -4.83 14.67
N ALA A 63 2.90 -4.90 13.81
CA ALA A 63 2.78 -5.92 12.78
C ALA A 63 4.00 -5.94 11.83
N LYS A 64 4.51 -4.77 11.42
CA LYS A 64 5.73 -4.69 10.59
C LYS A 64 6.96 -5.24 11.30
N ARG A 65 7.13 -4.94 12.60
CA ARG A 65 8.25 -5.46 13.38
C ARG A 65 8.17 -6.97 13.59
N THR A 66 6.97 -7.49 13.86
CA THR A 66 6.77 -8.93 14.07
C THR A 66 6.88 -9.73 12.78
N ALA A 67 6.43 -9.18 11.64
CA ALA A 67 6.59 -9.82 10.34
C ALA A 67 8.06 -10.10 9.99
N ALA A 68 8.98 -9.22 10.38
CA ALA A 68 10.42 -9.42 10.19
C ALA A 68 11.00 -10.59 11.03
N GLN A 69 10.25 -11.09 12.01
CA GLN A 69 10.64 -12.21 12.88
C GLN A 69 9.94 -13.52 12.50
N ALA A 70 9.05 -13.50 11.50
CA ALA A 70 8.35 -14.70 11.06
C ALA A 70 9.36 -15.69 10.44
N LEU A 71 9.28 -16.95 10.87
CA LEU A 71 10.11 -18.00 10.29
C LEU A 71 9.67 -18.28 8.84
N PRO A 72 10.59 -18.70 7.95
CA PRO A 72 10.21 -19.19 6.63
C PRO A 72 9.14 -20.28 6.73
N GLY A 73 8.05 -20.14 5.98
CA GLY A 73 6.92 -21.08 6.02
C GLY A 73 5.96 -20.92 7.21
N ALA A 74 6.20 -19.95 8.11
CA ALA A 74 5.23 -19.60 9.15
C ALA A 74 4.00 -18.93 8.52
N THR A 75 3.00 -19.74 8.24
CA THR A 75 1.71 -19.32 7.69
C THR A 75 0.58 -19.80 8.58
N SER A 76 -0.63 -19.28 8.38
CA SER A 76 -1.86 -19.82 8.97
C SER A 76 -2.55 -20.79 8.00
N ASP A 77 -1.76 -21.43 7.13
CA ASP A 77 -2.25 -22.52 6.28
C ASP A 77 -2.45 -23.76 7.16
N HIS A 78 -3.67 -24.29 7.14
CA HIS A 78 -4.12 -25.42 7.94
C HIS A 78 -4.82 -26.45 7.06
N ASP A 79 -4.49 -26.49 5.77
CA ASP A 79 -5.03 -27.45 4.80
C ASP A 79 -4.73 -28.91 5.19
N ASP A 80 -3.79 -29.15 6.11
CA ASP A 80 -3.54 -30.45 6.72
C ASP A 80 -4.61 -30.87 7.73
N LEU A 81 -5.21 -29.92 8.44
CA LEU A 81 -6.21 -30.15 9.49
C LEU A 81 -7.66 -30.07 8.98
N TYR A 82 -7.91 -29.22 7.98
CA TYR A 82 -9.25 -28.94 7.48
C TYR A 82 -9.38 -29.27 5.98
N ASP A 83 -10.58 -29.67 5.56
CA ASP A 83 -10.95 -29.85 4.15
C ASP A 83 -11.19 -28.51 3.44
N GLU A 84 -11.49 -28.58 2.14
CA GLU A 84 -11.75 -27.39 1.31
C GLU A 84 -12.98 -26.58 1.74
N TYR A 85 -13.83 -27.14 2.60
CA TYR A 85 -14.99 -26.47 3.19
C TYR A 85 -14.70 -25.98 4.63
N GLY A 86 -13.49 -26.19 5.14
CA GLY A 86 -13.08 -25.81 6.49
C GLY A 86 -13.55 -26.79 7.58
N LEU A 87 -13.97 -28.01 7.22
CA LEU A 87 -14.35 -29.06 8.17
C LEU A 87 -13.14 -29.91 8.56
N PRO A 88 -13.07 -30.44 9.79
CA PRO A 88 -11.99 -31.33 10.20
C PRO A 88 -11.92 -32.58 9.32
N LYS A 89 -10.70 -32.98 8.94
CA LYS A 89 -10.42 -34.24 8.24
C LYS A 89 -10.44 -35.46 9.15
#